data_AF-A0A7D5R8Y2-F1
#
_entry.id   AF-A0A7D5R8Y2-F1
#
_cell.length_a   1.000
_cell.length_b   1.000
_cell.length_c   1.000
_cell.angle_alpha   90.00
_cell.angle_beta   90.00
_cell.angle_gamma   90.00
#
_symmetry.space_group_name_H-M   'P 1'
#
loop_
_entity.id
_entity.type
_entity.pdbx_description
1 polymer ?
#
loop_
_entity_poly.entity_id
_entity_poly.type
_entity_poly.pdbx_seq_one_letter_code
_entity_poly.pdbx_strand_id
1 'polypeptide(L)' 'MENKSCRICTSRLEVERRCKFCNEPTRLFCHTCGVMAEKIAHPACMIIDVNRMLLESDMHH' A
#
# COMPACT_ATOMS: atom_id res chain seq x y z
N MET A 1 -0.69 -6.87 15.53
CA MET A 1 -0.48 -7.09 14.08
C MET A 1 -1.67 -7.92 13.59
N GLU A 2 -2.56 -7.35 12.78
CA GLU A 2 -3.65 -8.11 12.16
C GLU A 2 -3.05 -9.17 11.23
N ASN A 3 -3.39 -10.44 11.47
CA ASN A 3 -3.04 -11.55 10.59
C ASN A 3 -3.86 -11.42 9.30
N LYS A 4 -3.30 -10.76 8.28
CA LYS A 4 -3.98 -10.61 6.99
C LYS A 4 -3.93 -11.94 6.24
N SER A 5 -5.00 -12.72 6.38
CA SER A 5 -5.21 -13.97 5.64
C SER A 5 -5.99 -13.72 4.35
N CYS A 6 -5.74 -14.55 3.34
CA CYS A 6 -6.48 -14.53 2.09
C CYS A 6 -7.95 -14.87 2.34
N ARG A 7 -8.89 -14.06 1.83
CA ARG A 7 -10.33 -14.31 2.01
C ARG A 7 -10.85 -15.55 1.25
N ILE A 8 -10.08 -16.07 0.29
CA ILE A 8 -10.47 -17.21 -0.54
C ILE A 8 -9.98 -18.53 0.07
N CYS A 9 -8.67 -18.63 0.33
CA CYS A 9 -8.03 -19.88 0.76
C CYS A 9 -7.47 -19.84 2.18
N THR A 10 -7.74 -18.76 2.93
CA THR A 10 -7.27 -18.51 4.31
C THR A 10 -5.74 -18.56 4.53
N SER A 11 -4.97 -18.80 3.46
CA SER A 11 -3.51 -18.78 3.47
C SER A 11 -2.98 -17.39 3.82
N ARG A 12 -1.75 -17.35 4.33
CA ARG A 12 -1.09 -16.09 4.68
C ARG A 12 -0.88 -15.23 3.44
N LEU A 13 -1.18 -13.93 3.56
CA LEU A 13 -0.83 -12.95 2.53
C LEU A 13 0.59 -12.44 2.76
N GLU A 14 1.34 -12.28 1.67
CA GLU A 14 2.66 -11.67 1.67
C GLU A 14 2.58 -10.19 1.29
N VAL A 15 3.47 -9.37 1.85
CA VAL A 15 3.54 -7.93 1.55
C VAL A 15 4.36 -7.73 0.29
N GLU A 16 3.69 -7.34 -0.79
CA GLU A 16 4.34 -7.06 -2.07
C GLU A 16 4.84 -5.60 -2.15
N ARG A 17 4.05 -4.66 -1.61
CA ARG A 17 4.41 -3.24 -1.62
C ARG A 17 4.06 -2.56 -0.30
N ARG A 18 4.98 -1.71 0.17
CA ARG A 18 4.81 -0.87 1.35
C ARG A 18 4.68 0.60 0.99
N CYS A 19 3.99 1.35 1.83
CA CYS A 19 3.89 2.79 1.70
C CYS A 19 5.25 3.44 1.97
N LYS A 20 5.70 4.35 1.09
CA LYS A 20 6.98 5.05 1.24
C LYS A 20 7.04 6.01 2.44
N PHE A 21 5.89 6.40 2.99
CA PHE A 21 5.81 7.37 4.10
C PHE A 21 5.68 6.70 5.47
N CYS A 22 4.78 5.73 5.62
CA CYS A 22 4.51 5.08 6.90
C CYS A 22 4.99 3.63 6.98
N ASN A 23 5.57 3.08 5.90
CA ASN A 23 6.06 1.70 5.80
C ASN A 23 5.00 0.58 5.98
N GLU A 24 3.73 0.95 6.12
CA GLU A 24 2.61 0.01 6.23
C GLU A 24 2.30 -0.66 4.86
N PRO A 25 1.77 -1.90 4.85
CA PRO A 25 1.45 -2.62 3.61
C PRO A 25 0.39 -1.88 2.76
N THR A 26 0.69 -1.68 1.47
CA THR A 26 -0.24 -1.09 0.49
C THR A 26 -0.76 -2.10 -0.52
N ARG A 27 -0.04 -3.22 -0.69
CA ARG A 27 -0.43 -4.32 -1.57
C ARG A 27 0.01 -5.65 -0.98
N LEU A 28 -0.90 -6.61 -1.05
CA LEU A 28 -0.75 -7.94 -0.48
C LEU A 28 -1.01 -8.98 -1.57
N PHE A 29 -0.26 -10.08 -1.54
CA PHE A 29 -0.38 -11.14 -2.53
C PHE A 29 -0.60 -12.50 -1.86
N CYS A 30 -1.48 -13.31 -2.46
CA CYS A 30 -1.69 -14.70 -2.07
C CYS A 30 -0.99 -15.62 -3.07
N HIS A 31 0.10 -16.26 -2.66
CA HIS A 31 0.82 -17.22 -3.52
C HIS A 31 0.00 -18.48 -3.83
N THR A 32 -0.90 -18.88 -2.93
CA THR A 32 -1.76 -20.06 -3.13
C THR A 32 -2.81 -19.83 -4.22
N CYS A 33 -3.46 -18.66 -4.22
CA CYS A 33 -4.54 -18.36 -5.17
C CYS A 33 -4.05 -17.57 -6.40
N GLY A 34 -2.85 -17.00 -6.37
CA GLY A 34 -2.37 -16.07 -7.38
C GLY A 34 -3.11 -14.73 -7.40
N VAL A 35 -3.91 -14.43 -6.37
CA VAL A 35 -4.71 -13.20 -6.30
C VAL A 35 -3.99 -12.12 -5.50
N MET A 36 -4.15 -10.89 -5.97
CA MET A 36 -3.76 -9.71 -5.21
C MET A 36 -4.90 -9.33 -4.28
N ALA A 37 -4.63 -9.31 -2.98
CA ALA A 37 -5.55 -8.73 -2.02
C ALA A 37 -5.48 -7.19 -2.15
N GLU A 38 -6.67 -6.57 -2.05
CA GLU A 38 -6.96 -5.18 -2.42
C GLU A 38 -5.90 -4.16 -2.00
N LYS A 39 -5.73 -3.13 -2.84
CA LYS A 39 -4.87 -1.97 -2.55
C LYS A 39 -5.35 -1.30 -1.26
N ILE A 40 -4.51 -1.28 -0.24
CA ILE A 40 -4.78 -0.57 1.00
C ILE A 40 -4.41 0.89 0.75
N ALA A 41 -5.43 1.76 0.72
CA ALA A 41 -5.23 3.19 0.63
C ALA A 41 -4.86 3.75 2.00
N HIS A 42 -3.86 4.63 2.05
CA HIS A 42 -3.49 5.41 3.24
C HIS A 42 -3.80 6.89 2.94
N PRO A 43 -5.03 7.36 3.21
CA PRO A 43 -5.45 8.71 2.80
C PRO A 43 -4.52 9.81 3.30
N ALA A 44 -4.07 9.72 4.55
CA ALA A 44 -3.10 10.67 5.12
C ALA A 44 -1.76 10.68 4.35
N CYS A 45 -1.24 9.51 3.97
CA CYS A 45 0.00 9.42 3.19
C CYS A 45 -0.16 9.89 1.75
N MET A 46 -1.35 9.73 1.16
CA MET A 46 -1.66 10.26 -0.17
C MET A 46 -1.67 11.79 -0.18
N ILE A 47 -2.24 12.42 0.85
CA ILE A 47 -2.23 13.90 0.98
C ILE A 47 -0.80 14.43 1.09
N ILE A 48 0.07 13.76 1.86
CA ILE A 48 1.48 14.13 1.96
C ILE A 48 2.18 14.04 0.59
N ASP A 49 1.90 12.99 -0.18
CA ASP A 49 2.49 12.83 -1.52
C ASP A 49 2.08 13.94 -2.47
N VAL A 50 0.78 14.29 -2.49
CA VAL A 50 0.24 15.37 -3.33
C VAL A 50 0.85 16.71 -2.95
N ASN A 51 0.90 17.03 -1.66
CA ASN A 51 1.49 18.28 -1.19
C ASN A 51 2.97 18.38 -1.53
N ARG A 52 3.72 17.28 -1.41
CA ARG A 52 5.14 17.25 -1.80
C ARG A 52 5.32 17.49 -3.30
N MET A 53 4.51 16.86 -4.15
CA MET A 53 4.57 17.06 -5.60
C MET A 53 4.26 18.51 -6.00
N LEU A 54 3.31 19.16 -5.33
CA LEU A 54 3.00 20.57 -5.56
C LEU A 54 4.18 21.48 -5.17
N LEU A 55 4.76 21.26 -3.99
CA LEU A 55 5.94 22.03 -3.53
C LEU A 55 7.15 21.86 -4.49
N GLU A 56 7.42 20.65 -4.96
CA GLU A 56 8.50 20.41 -5.94
C GLU A 56 8.20 21.06 -7.29
N SER A 57 6.93 21.21 -7.68
CA SER A 57 6.54 21.87 -8.93
C SER A 57 6.63 23.40 -8.86
N ASP A 58 6.37 23.97 -7.69
CA ASP A 58 6.47 25.42 -7.46
C ASP A 58 7.92 25.92 -7.35
N MET A 59 8.86 25.06 -6.95
CA MET A 59 10.29 25.43 -6.84
C MET A 59 11.05 25.42 -8.18
N HIS A 60 10.44 24.94 -9.26
CA HIS A 60 11.04 24.90 -10.60
C HIS A 60 10.50 25.97 -11.57
N HIS A 61 9.72 26.94 -11.06
CA HIS A 61 9.26 28.11 -11.81
C HIS A 61 9.96 29.40 -11.37
#